data_AF-A0A1G9M2K9-F1
#
_entry.id   AF-A0A1G9M2K9-F1
#
_cell.length_a   1.000
_cell.length_b   1.000
_cell.length_c   1.000
_cell.angle_alpha   90.00
_cell.angle_beta   90.00
_cell.angle_gamma   90.00
#
_symmetry.space_group_name_H-M   'P 1'
#
loop_
_entity.id
_entity.type
_entity.pdbx_description
1 polymer ?
#
loop_
_entity_poly.entity_id
_entity_poly.type
_entity_poly.pdbx_seq_one_letter_code
_entity_poly.pdbx_strand_id
1 'polypeptide(L)' 'MRSFYHYMMRYRGSGPKTDERRLADWMFEAHDFPKQSTSYDEVSRYLEWNIPFTEATQVFDRLWEDYLMNEG' A
#
# COMPACT_ATOMS: atom_id res chain seq x y z
N MET A 1 1.49 -13.29 -10.48
CA MET A 1 0.68 -12.22 -9.86
C MET A 1 1.63 -11.26 -9.16
N ARG A 2 1.52 -9.97 -9.44
CA ARG A 2 2.35 -8.94 -8.79
C ARG A 2 1.73 -8.64 -7.43
N SER A 3 2.52 -8.56 -6.36
CA SER A 3 1.99 -8.22 -5.03
C SER A 3 1.51 -6.78 -4.94
N PHE A 4 0.63 -6.49 -3.97
CA PHE A 4 0.14 -5.13 -3.72
C PHE A 4 1.30 -4.14 -3.46
N TYR A 5 2.35 -4.59 -2.77
CA TYR A 5 3.57 -3.79 -2.58
C TYR A 5 4.19 -3.35 -3.91
N HIS A 6 4.38 -4.27 -4.85
CA HIS A 6 4.96 -3.96 -6.16
C HIS A 6 4.03 -3.07 -7.00
N TYR A 7 2.71 -3.24 -6.87
CA TYR A 7 1.72 -2.32 -7.45
C TYR A 7 1.93 -0.90 -6.91
N MET A 8 2.09 -0.75 -5.59
CA MET A 8 2.22 0.53 -4.90
C MET A 8 3.49 1.31 -5.25
N MET A 9 4.56 0.64 -5.67
CA MET A 9 5.81 1.32 -6.05
C MET A 9 5.67 2.29 -7.23
N ARG A 10 4.56 2.24 -7.99
CA ARG A 10 4.24 3.24 -9.04
C ARG A 10 3.98 4.64 -8.48
N TYR A 11 3.53 4.75 -7.23
CA TYR A 11 3.18 6.01 -6.58
C TYR A 11 4.37 6.68 -5.86
N ARG A 12 5.52 5.99 -5.80
CA ARG A 12 6.71 6.46 -5.08
C ARG A 12 7.43 7.58 -5.86
N GLY A 13 8.06 8.51 -5.14
CA GLY A 13 9.03 9.45 -5.71
C GLY A 13 8.49 10.85 -6.02
N SER A 14 9.08 11.54 -7.01
CA SER A 14 8.82 12.97 -7.27
C SER A 14 7.51 13.20 -8.03
N GLY A 15 6.40 13.17 -7.29
CA GLY A 15 5.07 13.55 -7.77
C GLY A 15 4.35 14.47 -6.79
N PRO A 16 3.07 14.80 -7.03
CA PRO A 16 2.24 15.53 -6.06
C PRO A 16 2.26 14.81 -4.70
N LYS A 17 2.16 15.58 -3.61
CA LYS A 17 2.07 15.04 -2.25
C LYS A 17 0.64 14.53 -2.02
N THR A 18 0.35 13.35 -2.53
CA THR A 18 -0.92 12.66 -2.33
C THR A 18 -0.80 11.58 -1.26
N ASP A 19 -1.93 11.10 -0.74
CA ASP A 19 -1.92 10.05 0.27
C ASP A 19 -1.47 8.69 -0.28
N GLU A 20 -1.69 8.42 -1.58
CA GLU A 20 -1.15 7.23 -2.26
C GLU A 20 0.37 7.24 -2.23
N ARG A 21 0.97 8.40 -2.55
CA ARG A 21 2.42 8.58 -2.48
C ARG A 21 2.89 8.41 -1.04
N ARG A 22 2.22 9.05 -0.07
CA ARG A 22 2.58 8.96 1.35
C ARG A 22 2.57 7.51 1.83
N LEU A 23 1.56 6.74 1.44
CA LEU A 23 1.45 5.32 1.76
C LEU A 23 2.55 4.51 1.06
N ALA A 24 2.81 4.75 -0.23
CA ALA A 24 3.86 4.06 -0.99
C ALA A 24 5.27 4.33 -0.43
N ASP A 25 5.56 5.59 -0.10
CA ASP A 25 6.82 6.00 0.51
C ASP A 25 6.98 5.32 1.88
N TRP A 26 5.93 5.28 2.71
CA TRP A 26 5.96 4.57 4.00
C TRP A 26 6.15 3.05 3.83
N MET A 27 5.41 2.40 2.93
CA MET A 27 5.55 0.96 2.66
C MET A 27 6.97 0.59 2.20
N PHE A 28 7.62 1.48 1.45
CA PHE A 28 8.99 1.29 0.99
C PHE A 28 9.99 1.29 2.16
N GLU A 29 9.85 2.25 3.08
CA GLU A 29 10.71 2.39 4.27
C GLU A 29 10.41 1.33 5.34
N ALA A 30 9.20 0.76 5.36
CA ALA A 30 8.80 -0.28 6.29
C ALA A 30 9.54 -1.61 6.00
N HIS A 31 10.55 -1.92 6.83
CA HIS A 31 11.39 -3.10 6.67
C HIS A 31 10.59 -4.40 6.74
N ASP A 32 9.71 -4.50 7.73
CA ASP A 32 8.90 -5.69 8.03
C ASP A 32 7.59 -5.75 7.23
N PHE A 33 7.39 -4.83 6.28
CA PHE A 33 6.21 -4.86 5.42
C PHE A 33 6.17 -6.18 4.62
N PRO A 34 5.01 -6.86 4.50
CA PRO A 34 4.90 -8.13 3.78
C PRO A 34 4.95 -7.92 2.24
N LYS A 35 6.14 -7.61 1.71
CA LYS A 35 6.38 -7.19 0.31
C LYS A 35 5.96 -8.19 -0.75
N GLN A 36 5.88 -9.47 -0.40
CA GLN A 36 5.47 -10.55 -1.32
C GLN A 36 4.01 -10.98 -1.14
N SER A 37 3.31 -10.45 -0.13
CA SER A 37 1.93 -10.85 0.14
C SER A 37 0.97 -10.33 -0.92
N THR A 38 0.04 -11.20 -1.33
CA THR A 38 -1.14 -10.88 -2.14
C THR A 38 -2.43 -11.02 -1.33
N SER A 39 -2.33 -11.23 -0.01
CA SER A 39 -3.48 -11.41 0.88
C SER A 39 -3.91 -10.06 1.44
N TYR A 40 -5.18 -9.69 1.22
CA TYR A 40 -5.77 -8.49 1.81
C TYR A 40 -5.64 -8.51 3.33
N ASP A 41 -6.02 -9.62 3.96
CA ASP A 41 -6.03 -9.77 5.43
C ASP A 41 -4.63 -9.65 6.05
N GLU A 42 -3.59 -10.13 5.37
CA GLU A 42 -2.21 -10.00 5.87
C GLU A 42 -1.73 -8.54 5.80
N VAL A 43 -1.95 -7.87 4.66
CA VAL A 43 -1.53 -6.47 4.48
C VAL A 43 -2.36 -5.52 5.35
N SER A 44 -3.67 -5.74 5.43
CA SER A 44 -4.60 -4.94 6.24
C SER A 44 -4.22 -5.01 7.72
N ARG A 45 -4.01 -6.21 8.28
CA ARG A 45 -3.56 -6.37 9.67
C ARG A 45 -2.24 -5.67 9.95
N TYR A 46 -1.28 -5.75 9.03
CA TYR A 46 0.00 -5.05 9.19
C TYR A 46 -0.19 -3.53 9.21
N LEU A 47 -1.03 -2.97 8.33
CA LEU A 47 -1.33 -1.55 8.27
C LEU A 47 -2.06 -1.06 9.52
N GLU A 48 -3.08 -1.78 9.99
CA GLU A 48 -3.84 -1.45 11.19
C GLU A 48 -2.98 -1.49 12.47
N TRP A 49 -1.97 -2.37 12.52
CA TRP A 49 -1.07 -2.46 13.67
C TRP A 49 -0.03 -1.35 13.70
N ASN A 50 0.39 -0.86 12.54
CA ASN A 50 1.49 0.12 12.41
C ASN A 50 1.02 1.55 12.09
N ILE A 51 -0.27 1.75 11.80
CA ILE A 51 -0.97 2.98 11.40
C ILE A 51 -0.01 4.10 10.96
N PRO A 52 0.35 4.18 9.66
CA PRO A 52 1.36 5.15 9.21
C PRO A 52 0.87 6.60 9.26
N PHE A 53 -0.45 6.80 9.14
CA PHE A 53 -1.14 8.07 9.26
C PHE A 53 -2.65 7.84 9.36
N THR A 54 -3.39 8.88 9.76
CA THR A 54 -4.83 8.83 10.07
C THR A 54 -5.67 8.23 8.94
N GLU A 55 -5.39 8.58 7.69
CA GLU A 55 -6.18 8.18 6.51
C GLU A 55 -5.67 6.89 5.85
N ALA A 56 -4.65 6.24 6.41
CA ALA A 56 -3.93 5.16 5.74
C ALA A 56 -4.79 3.94 5.39
N THR A 57 -5.70 3.56 6.27
CA THR A 57 -6.62 2.42 6.04
C THR A 57 -7.60 2.72 4.91
N GLN A 58 -8.18 3.92 4.88
CA GLN A 58 -9.09 4.34 3.80
C GLN A 58 -8.37 4.42 2.44
N VAL A 59 -7.13 4.92 2.44
CA VAL A 59 -6.30 5.01 1.23
C VAL A 59 -5.91 3.61 0.75
N PHE A 60 -5.56 2.72 1.68
CA PHE A 60 -5.27 1.32 1.39
C PHE A 60 -6.47 0.61 0.76
N ASP A 61 -7.67 0.70 1.36
CA ASP A 61 -8.87 0.01 0.87
C ASP A 61 -9.18 0.41 -0.58
N ARG A 62 -9.17 1.71 -0.88
CA ARG A 62 -9.37 2.21 -2.25
C ARG A 62 -8.31 1.70 -3.22
N LEU A 63 -7.03 1.77 -2.86
CA LEU A 63 -5.94 1.32 -3.73
C LEU A 63 -5.93 -0.19 -3.91
N TRP A 64 -6.44 -0.94 -2.93
CA TRP A 64 -6.59 -2.39 -3.04
C TRP A 64 -7.65 -2.75 -4.08
N GLU A 65 -8.81 -2.08 -4.07
CA GLU A 65 -9.83 -2.24 -5.10
C GLU A 65 -9.28 -1.91 -6.50
N ASP A 66 -8.55 -0.78 -6.64
CA ASP A 66 -7.90 -0.40 -7.90
C ASP A 66 -6.88 -1.45 -8.34
N TYR A 67 -6.11 -2.03 -7.42
CA TYR A 67 -5.17 -3.11 -7.70
C TYR A 67 -5.86 -4.35 -8.26
N LEU A 68 -6.98 -4.78 -7.65
CA LEU A 68 -7.75 -5.93 -8.11
C LEU A 68 -8.36 -5.70 -9.51
N MET A 69 -8.78 -4.47 -9.82
CA MET A 69 -9.35 -4.15 -11.14
C MET A 69 -8.31 -4.10 -12.27
N ASN A 70 -7.09 -3.65 -11.95
CA ASN A 70 -6.06 -3.40 -12.96
C ASN A 70 -5.04 -4.53 -13.12
N GLU A 71 -4.84 -5.36 -12.09
CA GLU A 71 -3.84 -6.45 -12.08
C GLU A 71 -4.41 -7.82 -11.65
N GLY A 72 -5.73 -7.93 -11.49
CA GLY A 72 -6.46 -9.17 -11.23
C GLY A 72 -6.54 -10.11 -12.43
#